data_AF-A0AAU6JS23-F1
#
_entry.id   AF-A0AAU6JS23-F1
#
_cell.length_a   1.000
_cell.length_b   1.000
_cell.length_c   1.000
_cell.angle_alpha   90.00
_cell.angle_beta   90.00
_cell.angle_gamma   90.00
#
_symmetry.space_group_name_H-M   'P 1'
#
loop_
_entity.id
_entity.type
_entity.pdbx_description
1 polymer ?
#
loop_
_entity_poly.entity_id
_entity_poly.type
_entity_poly.pdbx_seq_one_letter_code
_entity_poly.pdbx_strand_id
1 'polypeptide(L)'
;MKTKRVLATMGVVVAAGIVPLTTASPASATVVQCVGVVHGYGYVVGPKVTTACTYKPLPNPLGSDFPNPTCVTMLVQLGITSSRANTACSWA
;
A
#
# COMPACT_ATOMS: atom_id res chain seq x y z
N MET A 1 35.32 -46.49 -21.26
CA MET A 1 34.87 -45.42 -22.17
C MET A 1 34.21 -44.30 -21.38
N LYS A 2 34.50 -43.04 -21.71
CA LYS A 2 33.88 -41.81 -21.16
C LYS A 2 32.59 -41.50 -21.93
N THR A 3 31.44 -41.33 -21.27
CA THR A 3 30.28 -40.63 -21.86
C THR A 3 29.38 -40.13 -20.70
N LYS A 4 29.51 -38.85 -20.31
CA LYS A 4 28.73 -37.65 -20.68
C LYS A 4 27.40 -37.52 -19.93
N ARG A 5 27.30 -36.39 -19.23
CA ARG A 5 26.17 -35.82 -18.52
C ARG A 5 24.88 -35.87 -19.34
N VAL A 6 23.77 -36.26 -18.69
CA VAL A 6 22.42 -35.87 -19.11
C VAL A 6 21.83 -35.07 -17.95
N LEU A 7 21.69 -33.77 -18.18
CA LEU A 7 21.01 -32.84 -17.30
C LEU A 7 19.50 -32.92 -17.51
N ALA A 8 18.77 -32.65 -16.42
CA ALA A 8 17.43 -32.08 -16.37
C ALA A 8 16.29 -33.01 -16.82
N THR A 9 15.27 -33.25 -16.01
CA THR A 9 14.39 -32.23 -15.44
C THR A 9 13.61 -32.85 -14.27
N MET A 10 13.69 -32.22 -13.09
CA MET A 10 12.83 -32.56 -11.96
C MET A 10 11.44 -31.99 -12.25
N GLY A 11 10.52 -32.84 -12.69
CA GLY A 11 9.11 -32.51 -12.74
C GLY A 11 8.57 -32.49 -11.31
N VAL A 12 8.34 -31.29 -10.76
CA VAL A 12 7.55 -31.14 -9.53
C VAL A 12 6.26 -30.41 -9.92
N VAL A 13 5.21 -31.22 -9.97
CA VAL A 13 3.81 -30.82 -10.07
C VAL A 13 3.47 -30.08 -8.77
N VAL A 14 3.09 -28.81 -8.83
CA VAL A 14 2.53 -28.10 -7.66
C VAL A 14 1.12 -27.64 -8.03
N ALA A 15 0.21 -28.08 -7.17
CA ALA A 15 -1.23 -28.05 -7.29
C ALA A 15 -1.81 -26.67 -7.64
N ALA A 16 -2.91 -26.69 -8.38
CA ALA A 16 -3.86 -25.59 -8.46
C ALA A 16 -4.43 -25.32 -7.08
N GLY A 17 -3.71 -24.52 -6.28
CA GLY A 17 -4.30 -23.80 -5.17
C GLY A 17 -5.23 -22.77 -5.77
N ILE A 18 -6.53 -22.99 -5.64
CA ILE A 18 -7.54 -21.93 -5.58
C ILE A 18 -7.11 -21.02 -4.42
N VAL A 19 -6.17 -20.12 -4.69
CA VAL A 19 -5.91 -18.99 -3.84
C VAL A 19 -7.24 -18.24 -3.86
N PRO A 20 -7.93 -18.04 -2.73
CA PRO A 20 -8.88 -16.97 -2.71
C PRO A 20 -8.05 -15.75 -3.09
N LEU A 21 -8.27 -15.27 -4.32
CA LEU A 21 -8.09 -13.89 -4.69
C LEU A 21 -9.02 -13.15 -3.76
N THR A 22 -8.61 -13.05 -2.48
CA THR A 22 -9.24 -12.17 -1.51
C THR A 22 -9.00 -10.83 -2.12
N THR A 23 -10.01 -10.39 -2.85
CA THR A 23 -10.32 -9.02 -3.21
C THR A 23 -9.62 -8.14 -2.20
N ALA A 24 -8.44 -7.62 -2.54
CA ALA A 24 -7.85 -6.56 -1.77
C ALA A 24 -8.87 -5.44 -1.90
N SER A 25 -9.73 -5.28 -0.89
CA SER A 25 -10.70 -4.21 -0.88
C SER A 25 -9.92 -2.94 -1.19
N PRO A 26 -10.42 -2.04 -2.05
CA PRO A 26 -9.69 -0.86 -2.46
C PRO A 26 -9.17 -0.03 -1.27
N ALA A 27 -9.73 -0.19 -0.06
CA ALA A 27 -9.16 0.33 1.18
C ALA A 27 -7.69 -0.07 1.42
N SER A 28 -7.28 -1.30 1.07
CA SER A 28 -5.92 -1.81 1.31
C SER A 28 -4.91 -1.21 0.34
N ALA A 29 -5.30 -1.01 -0.92
CA ALA A 29 -4.40 -0.47 -1.94
C ALA A 29 -4.05 0.99 -1.62
N THR A 30 -5.05 1.80 -1.29
CA THR A 30 -4.85 3.22 -1.00
C THR A 30 -4.20 3.46 0.36
N VAL A 31 -4.50 2.63 1.38
CA VAL A 31 -3.74 2.65 2.64
C VAL A 31 -2.25 2.37 2.39
N VAL A 32 -1.91 1.38 1.57
CA VAL A 32 -0.51 1.03 1.26
C VAL A 32 0.18 2.16 0.49
N GLN A 33 -0.51 2.87 -0.41
CA GLN A 33 0.02 4.02 -1.12
C GLN A 33 0.31 5.20 -0.18
N CYS A 34 -0.67 5.59 0.64
CA CYS A 34 -0.49 6.63 1.67
C CYS A 34 0.66 6.30 2.63
N VAL A 35 0.69 5.07 3.14
CA VAL A 35 1.75 4.58 4.02
C VAL A 35 3.12 4.59 3.31
N GLY A 36 3.16 4.19 2.05
CA GLY A 36 4.37 4.20 1.22
C GLY A 36 4.91 5.61 1.00
N VAL A 37 4.02 6.60 0.79
CA VAL A 37 4.40 8.02 0.68
C VAL A 37 4.98 8.52 2.00
N VAL A 38 4.34 8.23 3.14
CA VAL A 38 4.83 8.60 4.46
C VAL A 38 6.19 7.96 4.76
N HIS A 39 6.36 6.68 4.43
CA HIS A 39 7.63 5.96 4.57
C HIS A 39 8.71 6.53 3.66
N GLY A 40 8.37 6.86 2.40
CA GLY A 40 9.29 7.47 1.43
C GLY A 40 9.81 8.84 1.87
N TYR A 41 9.04 9.56 2.69
CA TYR A 41 9.48 10.80 3.33
C TYR A 41 10.40 10.61 4.54
N GLY A 42 10.66 9.36 4.94
CA GLY A 42 11.52 9.02 6.08
C GLY A 42 10.80 8.97 7.43
N TYR A 43 9.47 8.97 7.45
CA TYR A 43 8.72 8.84 8.70
C TYR A 43 8.52 7.38 9.10
N VAL A 44 8.50 7.15 10.41
CA VAL A 44 8.20 5.84 10.97
C VAL A 44 6.72 5.54 10.80
N VAL A 45 6.41 4.52 9.99
CA VAL A 45 5.05 4.03 9.83
C VAL A 45 4.74 3.12 11.00
N GLY A 46 3.80 3.56 11.84
CA GLY A 46 3.20 2.74 12.88
C GLY A 46 1.71 2.50 12.65
N PRO A 47 1.05 1.74 13.53
CA PRO A 47 -0.39 1.46 13.43
C PRO A 47 -1.23 2.75 13.36
N LYS A 48 -0.80 3.84 14.01
CA LYS A 48 -1.48 5.14 13.93
C LYS A 48 -1.44 5.77 12.53
N VAL A 49 -0.32 5.63 11.80
CA VAL A 49 -0.20 6.10 10.40
C VAL A 49 -1.11 5.26 9.51
N THR A 50 -1.16 3.95 9.71
CA THR A 50 -2.06 3.05 8.98
C THR A 50 -3.54 3.39 9.23
N THR A 51 -3.91 3.72 10.47
CA THR A 51 -5.26 4.20 10.80
C THR A 51 -5.57 5.54 10.14
N ALA A 52 -4.62 6.48 10.12
CA ALA A 52 -4.80 7.76 9.44
C ALA A 52 -5.03 7.58 7.93
N CYS A 53 -4.26 6.67 7.30
CA CYS A 53 -4.41 6.34 5.89
C CYS A 53 -5.67 5.53 5.56
N THR A 54 -6.48 5.10 6.54
CA THR A 54 -7.78 4.45 6.29
C THR A 54 -8.86 5.46 5.89
N TYR A 55 -8.66 6.74 6.19
CA TYR A 55 -9.59 7.80 5.84
C TYR A 55 -9.42 8.20 4.37
N LYS A 56 -10.33 7.70 3.53
CA LYS A 56 -10.35 7.96 2.10
C LYS A 56 -10.54 9.45 1.77
N PRO A 57 -9.93 9.94 0.69
CA PRO A 57 -10.14 11.27 0.18
C PRO A 57 -11.60 11.46 -0.25
N LEU A 58 -12.07 12.69 -0.10
CA LEU A 58 -13.44 13.07 -0.34
C LEU A 58 -13.63 13.28 -1.85
N PRO A 59 -14.65 12.63 -2.46
CA PRO A 59 -14.92 12.81 -3.88
C PRO A 59 -15.36 14.25 -4.14
N ASN A 60 -14.69 14.91 -5.08
CA ASN A 60 -15.03 16.26 -5.49
C ASN A 60 -15.69 16.22 -6.89
N PRO A 61 -16.91 16.75 -7.06
CA PRO A 61 -17.61 16.72 -8.35
C PRO A 61 -16.92 17.55 -9.46
N LEU A 62 -15.92 18.36 -9.12
CA LEU A 62 -15.16 19.20 -10.06
C LEU A 62 -13.85 18.56 -10.55
N GLY A 63 -13.55 17.31 -10.17
CA GLY A 63 -12.54 16.48 -10.84
C GLY A 63 -11.29 16.10 -10.04
N SER A 64 -11.03 16.71 -8.87
CA SER A 64 -9.87 16.35 -8.02
C SER A 64 -10.31 15.99 -6.61
N ASP A 65 -10.10 14.73 -6.20
CA ASP A 65 -10.39 14.27 -4.85
C ASP A 65 -9.65 15.10 -3.79
N PHE A 66 -10.36 15.45 -2.72
CA PHE A 66 -9.81 16.26 -1.65
C PHE A 66 -9.21 15.39 -0.55
N PRO A 67 -7.98 15.66 -0.07
CA PRO A 67 -7.41 14.91 1.04
C PRO A 67 -8.33 15.03 2.26
N ASN A 68 -8.62 13.89 2.89
CA ASN A 68 -9.53 13.87 4.03
C ASN A 68 -8.94 14.67 5.19
N PRO A 69 -9.66 15.66 5.77
CA PRO A 69 -9.13 16.46 6.87
C PRO A 69 -8.77 15.60 8.08
N THR A 70 -9.49 14.50 8.33
CA THR A 70 -9.19 13.56 9.42
C THR A 70 -7.88 12.81 9.17
N CYS A 71 -7.59 12.43 7.93
CA CYS A 71 -6.30 11.83 7.56
C CYS A 71 -5.16 12.82 7.86
N VAL A 72 -5.29 14.07 7.41
CA VAL A 72 -4.25 15.09 7.57
C VAL A 72 -4.03 15.41 9.05
N THR A 73 -5.09 15.64 9.84
CA THR A 73 -4.98 15.93 11.27
C THR A 73 -4.31 14.79 12.03
N MET A 74 -4.66 13.54 11.73
CA MET A 74 -4.04 12.37 12.38
C MET A 74 -2.54 12.29 12.05
N LEU A 75 -2.14 12.47 10.78
CA LEU A 75 -0.72 12.46 10.41
C LEU A 75 0.04 13.62 11.05
N VAL A 76 -0.55 14.82 11.11
CA VAL A 76 0.07 16.00 11.75
C VAL A 76 0.26 15.81 13.25
N GLN A 77 -0.70 15.19 13.94
CA GLN A 77 -0.57 14.80 15.35
C GLN A 77 0.57 13.78 15.58
N LEU A 78 0.96 13.03 14.55
CA LEU A 78 2.10 12.10 14.60
C LEU A 78 3.45 12.78 14.27
N GLY A 79 3.46 14.10 14.05
CA GLY A 79 4.66 14.86 13.73
C GLY A 79 5.00 14.91 12.24
N ILE A 80 4.09 14.45 11.36
CA ILE A 80 4.23 14.61 9.92
C ILE A 80 3.84 16.03 9.55
N THR A 81 4.66 16.70 8.74
CA THR A 81 4.35 18.07 8.31
C THR A 81 3.07 18.11 7.48
N SER A 82 2.25 19.15 7.65
CA SER A 82 0.94 19.28 6.97
C SER A 82 1.06 19.15 5.46
N SER A 83 2.14 19.65 4.85
CA SER A 83 2.40 19.51 3.41
C SER A 83 2.53 18.04 2.99
N ARG A 84 3.35 17.26 3.70
CA ARG A 84 3.56 15.83 3.42
C ARG A 84 2.33 14.99 3.77
N ALA A 85 1.61 15.38 4.82
CA ALA A 85 0.34 14.75 5.19
C ALA A 85 -0.73 14.95 4.12
N ASN A 86 -0.88 16.17 3.56
CA ASN A 86 -1.80 16.43 2.47
C ASN A 86 -1.48 15.59 1.23
N THR A 87 -0.19 15.50 0.86
CA THR A 87 0.24 14.60 -0.21
C THR A 87 -0.12 13.17 0.13
N ALA A 88 0.28 12.63 1.28
CA ALA A 88 -0.02 11.24 1.63
C ALA A 88 -1.54 10.93 1.59
N CYS A 89 -2.37 11.84 2.11
CA CYS A 89 -3.82 11.71 2.16
C CYS A 89 -4.52 11.86 0.81
N SER A 90 -3.85 12.43 -0.21
CA SER A 90 -4.38 12.41 -1.58
C SER A 90 -4.17 11.06 -2.26
N TRP A 91 -3.29 10.21 -1.71
CA TRP A 91 -3.05 8.83 -2.17
C TRP A 91 -3.65 7.78 -1.21
N ALA A 92 -4.57 8.18 -0.31
CA ALA A 92 -5.27 7.34 0.68
C ALA A 92 -6.66 6.89 0.23
#